data_AF-D3IHV3-F1
#
_entry.id   AF-D3IHV3-F1
#
_cell.length_a   1.000
_cell.length_b   1.000
_cell.length_c   1.000
_cell.angle_alpha   90.00
_cell.angle_beta   90.00
_cell.angle_gamma   90.00
#
_symmetry.space_group_name_H-M   'P 1'
#
loop_
_entity.id
_entity.type
_entity.pdbx_description
1 polymer ?
#
loop_
_entity_poly.entity_id
_entity_poly.type
_entity_poly.pdbx_seq_one_letter_code
_entity_poly.pdbx_strand_id
1 'polypeptide(L)'
;MHIELMDFEQRVSSKIRVESGFPGFPQPEQYNLTKTEIDDYLLDKQAILDSAGSQRTQYTIMGVMIVLPVVVFSAFPQKDMPGGNWAIFVALAIGLCLAGLVKLLTKLRISHRLKNMADERIERYIEDVLNFKS
;
A
#
# COMPACT_ATOMS: atom_id res chain seq x y z
N MET A 1 -0.16 11.62 17.27
CA MET A 1 0.89 10.63 17.65
C MET A 1 0.87 9.56 16.57
N HIS A 2 1.63 9.79 15.49
CA HIS A 2 1.73 8.85 14.38
C HIS A 2 2.68 7.74 14.79
N ILE A 3 2.15 6.55 15.04
CA ILE A 3 2.96 5.34 14.94
C ILE A 3 3.12 5.14 13.43
N GLU A 4 4.18 5.71 12.85
CA GLU A 4 4.77 5.06 11.67
C GLU A 4 5.21 3.69 12.19
N LEU A 5 4.39 2.68 11.89
CA LEU A 5 4.84 1.30 11.86
C LEU A 5 6.20 1.36 11.16
N MET A 6 7.29 1.01 11.86
CA MET A 6 8.63 1.00 11.28
C MET A 6 8.54 0.48 9.85
N ASP A 7 9.10 1.24 8.90
CA ASP A 7 9.14 0.87 7.49
C ASP A 7 9.58 -0.58 7.36
N PHE A 8 8.98 -1.32 6.44
CA PHE A 8 9.20 -2.75 6.31
C PHE A 8 10.68 -3.09 6.19
N GLU A 9 11.42 -2.28 5.42
CA GLU A 9 12.88 -2.32 5.30
C GLU A 9 13.55 -2.16 6.67
N GLN A 10 13.32 -1.04 7.36
CA GLN A 10 13.90 -0.78 8.68
C GLN A 10 13.57 -1.88 9.70
N ARG A 11 12.36 -2.46 9.66
CA ARG A 11 11.95 -3.56 10.55
C ARG A 11 12.79 -4.81 10.33
N VAL A 12 12.98 -5.22 9.07
CA VAL A 12 13.77 -6.40 8.71
C VAL A 12 15.24 -6.13 8.99
N SER A 13 15.79 -5.02 8.50
CA SER A 13 17.18 -4.59 8.70
C SER A 13 17.55 -4.51 10.19
N SER A 14 16.66 -3.97 11.02
CA SER A 14 16.89 -3.89 12.47
C SER A 14 16.91 -5.27 13.14
N LYS A 15 16.04 -6.19 12.73
CA LYS A 15 16.01 -7.55 13.28
C LYS A 15 17.28 -8.32 12.91
N ILE A 16 17.71 -8.26 11.65
CA ILE A 16 18.98 -8.85 11.20
C ILE A 16 20.15 -8.28 12.01
N ARG A 17 20.22 -6.95 12.17
CA ARG A 17 21.32 -6.30 12.91
C ARG A 17 21.40 -6.76 14.36
N VAL A 18 20.25 -6.91 15.03
CA VAL A 18 20.20 -7.29 16.46
C VAL A 18 20.42 -8.78 16.64
N GLU A 19 19.85 -9.61 15.77
CA GLU A 19 19.72 -11.04 16.02
C GLU A 19 20.65 -11.93 15.19
N SER A 20 21.37 -11.38 14.20
CA SER A 20 22.30 -12.14 13.33
C SER A 20 23.39 -12.92 14.06
N GLY A 21 23.75 -12.50 15.28
CA GLY A 21 24.74 -13.17 16.12
C GLY A 21 24.20 -14.33 16.97
N PHE A 22 22.89 -14.56 17.02
CA PHE A 22 22.34 -15.66 17.82
C PHE A 22 22.49 -17.01 17.10
N PRO A 23 22.82 -18.09 17.84
CA PRO A 23 22.84 -19.43 17.27
C PRO A 23 21.48 -19.80 16.64
N GLY A 24 21.53 -20.30 15.40
CA GLY A 24 20.31 -20.69 14.67
C GLY A 24 19.60 -19.56 13.94
N PHE A 25 20.10 -18.32 13.99
CA PHE A 25 19.56 -17.24 13.16
C PHE A 25 19.77 -17.54 11.66
N PRO A 26 18.75 -17.33 10.80
CA PRO A 26 18.86 -17.57 9.36
C PRO A 26 19.95 -16.72 8.71
N GLN A 27 20.88 -17.35 7.99
CA GLN A 27 21.98 -16.66 7.32
C GLN A 27 21.70 -16.54 5.82
N PRO A 28 21.97 -15.39 5.17
CA PRO A 28 21.75 -15.18 3.74
C PRO A 28 22.34 -16.28 2.85
N GLU A 29 23.52 -16.78 3.23
CA GLU A 29 24.26 -17.78 2.49
C GLU A 29 23.51 -19.11 2.37
N GLN A 30 22.63 -19.45 3.33
CA GLN A 30 21.79 -20.65 3.29
C GLN A 30 20.75 -20.61 2.17
N TYR A 31 20.43 -19.42 1.65
CA TYR A 31 19.45 -19.18 0.59
C TYR A 31 20.14 -18.76 -0.73
N ASN A 32 21.46 -18.90 -0.80
CA ASN A 32 22.34 -18.43 -1.88
C ASN A 32 22.25 -16.91 -2.12
N LEU A 33 21.90 -16.13 -1.10
CA LEU A 33 21.69 -14.68 -1.21
C LEU A 33 22.92 -13.91 -0.75
N THR A 34 23.13 -12.75 -1.37
CA THR A 34 24.07 -11.73 -0.90
C THR A 34 23.33 -10.66 -0.10
N LYS A 35 24.06 -9.96 0.78
CA LYS A 35 23.49 -8.85 1.56
C LYS A 35 22.94 -7.74 0.66
N THR A 36 23.65 -7.42 -0.43
CA THR A 36 23.21 -6.42 -1.41
C THR A 36 21.90 -6.80 -2.08
N GLU A 37 21.72 -8.06 -2.48
CA GLU A 37 20.43 -8.52 -3.05
C GLU A 37 19.27 -8.36 -2.06
N ILE A 38 19.51 -8.61 -0.77
CA ILE A 38 18.49 -8.44 0.28
C ILE A 38 18.17 -6.96 0.47
N ASP A 39 19.18 -6.11 0.61
CA ASP A 39 19.01 -4.67 0.83
C ASP A 39 18.27 -4.01 -0.35
N ASP A 40 18.69 -4.30 -1.58
CA ASP A 40 18.05 -3.80 -2.80
C ASP A 40 16.57 -4.25 -2.87
N TYR A 41 16.31 -5.52 -2.54
CA TYR A 41 14.94 -6.05 -2.51
C TYR A 41 14.06 -5.36 -1.46
N LEU A 42 14.58 -5.14 -0.25
CA LEU A 42 13.86 -4.46 0.82
C LEU A 42 13.52 -3.02 0.45
N LEU A 43 14.47 -2.30 -0.15
CA LEU A 43 14.29 -0.94 -0.64
C LEU A 43 13.24 -0.86 -1.76
N ASP A 44 13.32 -1.74 -2.75
CA ASP A 44 12.34 -1.78 -3.85
C ASP A 44 10.94 -2.15 -3.35
N LYS A 45 10.84 -3.10 -2.42
CA LYS A 45 9.58 -3.49 -1.79
C LYS A 45 8.96 -2.33 -1.03
N GLN A 46 9.76 -1.61 -0.24
CA GLN A 46 9.33 -0.43 0.49
C GLN A 46 8.87 0.68 -0.47
N ALA A 47 9.63 0.96 -1.53
CA ALA A 47 9.25 1.95 -2.54
C ALA A 47 7.93 1.61 -3.25
N ILE A 48 7.63 0.33 -3.49
CA ILE A 48 6.33 -0.11 -4.02
C ILE A 48 5.21 0.13 -3.00
N LEU A 49 5.43 -0.18 -1.73
CA LEU A 49 4.44 0.04 -0.66
C LEU A 49 4.16 1.54 -0.47
N ASP A 50 5.20 2.37 -0.48
CA ASP A 50 5.11 3.82 -0.32
C ASP A 50 4.48 4.52 -1.53
N SER A 51 4.51 3.87 -2.70
CA SER A 51 3.82 4.38 -3.89
C SER A 51 2.29 4.46 -3.74
N ALA A 52 1.72 3.84 -2.69
CA ALA A 52 0.32 4.06 -2.29
C ALA A 52 0.03 5.51 -1.87
N GLY A 53 1.07 6.24 -1.46
CA GLY A 53 0.97 7.56 -0.85
C GLY A 53 0.49 7.50 0.60
N SER A 54 0.69 8.60 1.32
CA SER A 54 0.29 8.72 2.72
C SER A 54 -1.23 8.57 2.90
N GLN A 55 -1.66 8.16 4.09
CA GLN A 55 -3.09 8.11 4.45
C GLN A 55 -3.78 9.46 4.25
N ARG A 56 -3.08 10.56 4.56
CA ARG A 56 -3.58 11.92 4.35
C ARG A 56 -3.84 12.20 2.88
N THR A 57 -2.90 11.83 2.01
CA THR A 57 -3.04 11.98 0.56
C THR A 57 -4.21 11.14 0.04
N GLN A 58 -4.30 9.87 0.47
CA GLN A 58 -5.38 8.97 0.07
C GLN A 58 -6.76 9.50 0.48
N TYR A 59 -6.93 9.97 1.72
CA TYR A 59 -8.20 10.56 2.17
C TYR A 59 -8.54 11.86 1.45
N THR A 60 -7.52 12.67 1.11
CA THR A 60 -7.73 13.89 0.32
C THR A 60 -8.26 13.55 -1.07
N ILE A 61 -7.64 12.57 -1.76
CA ILE A 61 -8.10 12.09 -3.06
C ILE A 61 -9.52 11.55 -2.96
N MET A 62 -9.83 10.73 -1.95
CA MET A 62 -11.18 10.20 -1.74
C MET A 62 -12.21 11.32 -1.55
N GLY A 63 -11.92 12.31 -0.69
CA GLY A 63 -12.80 13.44 -0.45
C GLY A 63 -13.07 14.23 -1.74
N VAL A 64 -12.02 14.53 -2.52
CA VAL A 64 -12.15 15.20 -3.82
C VAL A 64 -13.02 14.39 -4.78
N MET A 65 -12.81 13.07 -4.87
CA MET A 65 -13.61 12.19 -5.74
C MET A 65 -15.09 12.14 -5.33
N ILE A 66 -15.39 12.23 -4.04
CA ILE A 66 -16.78 12.24 -3.54
C ILE A 66 -17.46 13.58 -3.83
N VAL A 67 -16.76 14.70 -3.65
CA VAL A 67 -17.31 16.05 -3.82
C VAL A 67 -17.45 16.43 -5.30
N LEU A 68 -16.57 15.95 -6.17
CA LEU A 68 -16.53 16.34 -7.58
C LEU A 68 -17.87 16.12 -8.31
N PRO A 69 -18.55 14.95 -8.21
CA PRO A 69 -19.86 14.75 -8.83
C PRO A 69 -20.94 15.67 -8.28
N VAL A 70 -20.90 16.00 -6.98
CA VAL A 70 -21.85 16.92 -6.35
C VAL A 70 -21.70 18.33 -6.94
N VAL A 71 -20.46 18.78 -7.12
CA VAL A 71 -20.16 20.07 -7.75
C VAL A 71 -20.58 20.07 -9.21
N VAL A 72 -20.25 19.02 -9.97
CA VAL A 72 -20.67 18.89 -11.38
C VAL A 72 -22.19 18.94 -11.49
N PHE A 73 -22.92 18.21 -10.64
CA PHE A 73 -24.38 18.22 -10.66
C PHE A 73 -24.89 19.62 -10.34
N SER A 74 -24.34 20.32 -9.34
CA SER A 74 -24.80 21.68 -8.99
C SER A 74 -24.80 22.71 -10.13
N ALA A 75 -24.05 22.46 -11.22
CA ALA A 75 -24.01 23.31 -12.40
C ALA A 75 -25.19 23.10 -13.38
N PHE A 76 -26.01 22.05 -13.20
CA PHE A 76 -27.14 21.72 -14.08
C PHE A 76 -28.49 22.02 -13.41
N PRO A 77 -29.55 22.33 -14.17
CA PRO A 77 -30.90 22.45 -13.63
C PRO A 77 -31.45 21.08 -13.20
N GLN A 78 -32.09 21.02 -12.03
CA GLN A 78 -32.59 19.76 -11.41
C GLN A 78 -33.54 18.95 -12.29
N LYS A 79 -34.30 19.61 -13.18
CA LYS A 79 -35.24 18.94 -14.09
C LYS A 79 -34.56 18.01 -15.09
N ASP A 80 -33.28 18.24 -15.37
CA ASP A 80 -32.50 17.47 -16.35
C ASP A 80 -31.53 16.49 -15.63
N MET A 81 -31.63 16.36 -14.29
CA MET A 81 -30.74 15.51 -13.50
C MET A 81 -31.23 14.07 -13.34
N PRO A 82 -30.31 13.09 -13.41
CA PRO A 82 -30.64 11.73 -13.01
C PRO A 82 -31.02 11.68 -11.53
N GLY A 83 -32.24 11.22 -11.26
CA GLY A 83 -32.79 11.10 -9.90
C GLY A 83 -33.66 12.28 -9.43
N GLY A 84 -33.82 13.36 -10.20
CA GLY A 84 -34.70 14.48 -9.87
C GLY A 84 -34.44 15.04 -8.47
N ASN A 85 -35.43 14.96 -7.56
CA ASN A 85 -35.29 15.39 -6.16
C ASN A 85 -34.21 14.61 -5.37
N TRP A 86 -33.82 13.42 -5.84
CA TRP A 86 -32.80 12.58 -5.22
C TRP A 86 -31.40 12.76 -5.85
N ALA A 87 -31.22 13.75 -6.73
CA ALA A 87 -29.97 13.95 -7.46
C ALA A 87 -28.74 14.09 -6.56
N ILE A 88 -28.87 14.66 -5.36
CA ILE A 88 -27.78 14.75 -4.37
C ILE A 88 -27.34 13.36 -3.90
N PHE A 89 -28.28 12.46 -3.61
CA PHE A 89 -27.98 11.09 -3.20
C PHE A 89 -27.35 10.29 -4.35
N VAL A 90 -27.82 10.51 -5.58
CA VAL A 90 -27.23 9.92 -6.78
C VAL A 90 -25.78 10.40 -6.98
N ALA A 91 -25.53 11.70 -6.84
CA ALA A 91 -24.19 12.28 -6.95
C ALA A 91 -23.24 11.73 -5.88
N LEU A 92 -23.71 11.63 -4.63
CA LEU A 92 -22.95 11.02 -3.53
C LEU A 92 -22.65 9.55 -3.79
N ALA A 93 -23.62 8.78 -4.28
CA ALA A 93 -23.43 7.38 -4.62
C ALA A 93 -22.37 7.22 -5.72
N ILE A 94 -22.43 8.03 -6.78
CA ILE A 94 -21.42 8.07 -7.84
C ILE A 94 -20.04 8.41 -7.27
N GLY A 95 -19.95 9.44 -6.42
CA GLY A 95 -18.70 9.86 -5.79
C GLY A 95 -18.07 8.78 -4.91
N LEU A 96 -18.89 8.08 -4.12
CA LEU A 96 -18.45 6.93 -3.32
C LEU A 96 -17.98 5.76 -4.21
N CYS A 97 -18.71 5.46 -5.29
CA CYS A 97 -18.30 4.45 -6.25
C CYS A 97 -16.95 4.79 -6.91
N LEU A 98 -16.75 6.05 -7.32
CA LEU A 98 -15.48 6.52 -7.90
C LEU A 98 -14.33 6.42 -6.90
N ALA A 99 -14.53 6.91 -5.67
CA ALA A 99 -13.51 6.81 -4.62
C ALA A 99 -13.15 5.35 -4.30
N GLY A 100 -14.15 4.46 -4.25
CA GLY A 100 -13.95 3.03 -4.08
C GLY A 100 -13.18 2.39 -5.24
N LEU A 101 -13.53 2.74 -6.48
CA LEU A 101 -12.86 2.24 -7.68
C LEU A 101 -11.39 2.65 -7.72
N VAL A 102 -11.07 3.93 -7.44
CA VAL A 102 -9.69 4.41 -7.36
C VAL A 102 -8.91 3.65 -6.30
N LYS A 103 -9.49 3.46 -5.10
CA LYS A 103 -8.85 2.68 -4.04
C LYS A 103 -8.55 1.24 -4.47
N LEU A 104 -9.50 0.61 -5.15
CA LEU A 104 -9.36 -0.77 -5.64
C LEU A 104 -8.24 -0.85 -6.68
N LEU A 105 -8.22 0.06 -7.65
CA LEU A 105 -7.19 0.11 -8.70
C LEU A 105 -5.79 0.33 -8.11
N THR A 106 -5.64 1.24 -7.16
CA THR A 106 -4.36 1.47 -6.47
C THR A 106 -3.89 0.20 -5.74
N LYS A 107 -4.79 -0.46 -5.00
CA LYS A 107 -4.47 -1.70 -4.29
C LYS A 107 -4.07 -2.83 -5.25
N LEU A 108 -4.81 -2.98 -6.35
CA LEU A 108 -4.52 -3.97 -7.39
C LEU A 108 -3.17 -3.70 -8.06
N ARG A 109 -2.87 -2.44 -8.40
CA ARG A 109 -1.58 -2.05 -8.97
C ARG A 109 -0.42 -2.39 -8.03
N ILE A 110 -0.51 -2.03 -6.75
CA ILE A 110 0.52 -2.33 -5.76
C ILE A 110 0.70 -3.84 -5.62
N SER A 111 -0.41 -4.59 -5.47
CA SER A 111 -0.35 -6.06 -5.37
C SER A 111 0.28 -6.69 -6.61
N HIS A 112 -0.03 -6.18 -7.80
CA HIS A 112 0.57 -6.68 -9.04
C HIS A 112 2.06 -6.38 -9.10
N ARG A 113 2.50 -5.17 -8.73
CA ARG A 113 3.93 -4.81 -8.67
C ARG A 113 4.69 -5.67 -7.66
N LEU A 114 4.12 -5.87 -6.48
CA LEU A 114 4.72 -6.75 -5.46
C LEU A 114 4.85 -8.19 -5.96
N LYS A 115 3.82 -8.72 -6.64
CA LYS A 115 3.88 -10.06 -7.24
C LYS A 115 4.92 -10.19 -8.34
N ASN A 116 5.09 -9.16 -9.17
CA ASN A 116 6.06 -9.19 -10.26
C ASN A 116 7.51 -9.09 -9.76
N MET A 117 7.74 -8.44 -8.61
CA MET A 117 9.04 -8.34 -7.97
C MET A 117 9.37 -9.55 -7.09
N ALA A 118 8.36 -10.32 -6.67
CA ALA A 118 8.52 -11.36 -5.66
C ALA A 118 9.58 -12.40 -6.04
N ASP A 119 10.65 -12.47 -5.24
CA ASP A 119 11.65 -13.53 -5.29
C ASP A 119 11.40 -14.49 -4.13
N GLU A 120 11.08 -15.75 -4.45
CA GLU A 120 10.75 -16.77 -3.46
C GLU A 120 11.89 -17.06 -2.48
N ARG A 121 13.15 -16.93 -2.90
CA ARG A 121 14.31 -17.15 -2.02
C ARG A 121 14.41 -16.04 -0.98
N ILE A 122 14.25 -14.79 -1.42
CA ILE A 122 14.35 -13.61 -0.55
C ILE A 122 13.13 -13.54 0.38
N GLU A 123 11.92 -13.82 -0.10
CA GLU A 123 10.72 -13.86 0.74
C GLU A 123 10.80 -14.93 1.83
N ARG A 124 11.29 -16.14 1.51
CA ARG A 124 11.52 -17.20 2.51
C ARG A 124 12.55 -16.77 3.55
N TYR A 125 13.67 -16.18 3.12
CA TYR A 125 14.68 -15.66 4.03
C TYR A 125 14.10 -14.59 4.97
N ILE A 126 13.35 -13.62 4.44
CA ILE A 126 12.72 -12.56 5.24
C ILE A 126 11.69 -13.16 6.22
N GLU A 127 10.90 -14.14 5.79
CA GLU A 127 9.94 -14.83 6.64
C GLU A 127 10.62 -15.54 7.82
N ASP A 128 11.69 -16.28 7.55
CA ASP A 128 12.46 -16.97 8.59
C ASP A 128 13.13 -15.97 9.55
N VAL A 129 13.69 -14.88 9.02
CA VAL A 129 14.23 -13.77 9.83
C VAL A 129 13.15 -13.18 10.73
N LEU A 130 11.97 -12.86 10.20
CA LEU A 130 10.90 -12.24 10.99
C LEU A 130 10.28 -13.19 12.02
N ASN A 131 10.26 -14.50 11.73
CA ASN A 131 9.73 -15.53 12.62
C ASN A 131 10.74 -16.03 13.66
N PHE A 132 12.03 -15.71 13.51
CA PHE A 132 13.05 -16.07 14.49
C PHE A 132 12.70 -15.49 15.87
N LYS A 133 12.62 -16.37 16.86
CA LYS A 133 12.45 -16.04 18.27
C LYS A 133 13.76 -16.36 18.98
N SER A 134 14.43 -15.31 19.45
CA SER A 134 15.60 -15.43 20.34
C SER A 134 15.21 -15.89 21.73
#